data_AF-A0A969GG13-F1
#
_entry.id   AF-A0A969GG13-F1
#
_cell.length_a   1.000
_cell.length_b   1.000
_cell.length_c   1.000
_cell.angle_alpha   90.00
_cell.angle_beta   90.00
_cell.angle_gamma   90.00
#
_symmetry.space_group_name_H-M   'P 1'
#
loop_
_entity.id
_entity.type
_entity.pdbx_description
1 polymer ?
#
loop_
_entity_poly.entity_id
_entity_poly.type
_entity_poly.pdbx_seq_one_letter_code
_entity_poly.pdbx_strand_id
1 'polypeptide(L)'
;MENTLSPRFGIGEWYGYLADQLTNAERLGFAEISLASRHAEQMCPYRLDGKAYCSKDGGVCSIRLIEAVADPETGVIVGGLPVSGDSGQLVLTCPYRFHEDNLIVSWVGETVLGDPRPMVAREVGFLESLGGRGQKANAGKIDMVLASQQNGDRLEWCALEIQGVYFSGNKMELEFKQFVDQNGTLAFPAGKRRPDYRSSGPKRLMPQLQIKVPTIARWGKKRPW
;
A
#
# COMPACT_ATOMS: atom_id res chain seq x y z
N MET A 1 32.14 11.58 12.61
CA MET A 1 32.02 10.31 11.87
C MET A 1 30.59 9.86 12.01
N GLU A 2 29.76 10.16 11.01
CA GLU A 2 28.33 9.88 11.01
C GLU A 2 28.13 8.36 10.91
N ASN A 3 27.38 7.79 11.84
CA ASN A 3 27.20 6.34 12.02
C ASN A 3 26.69 5.67 10.72
N THR A 4 27.59 5.10 9.93
CA THR A 4 27.32 4.55 8.58
C THR A 4 26.50 3.25 8.60
N LEU A 5 26.26 2.68 9.79
CA LEU A 5 25.60 1.39 10.03
C LEU A 5 24.18 1.51 10.61
N SER A 6 23.60 2.72 10.70
CA SER A 6 22.22 2.84 11.17
C SER A 6 21.24 2.13 10.20
N PRO A 7 20.22 1.42 10.72
CA PRO A 7 19.24 0.74 9.88
C PRO A 7 18.57 1.67 8.85
N ARG A 8 18.26 1.13 7.68
CA ARG A 8 17.65 1.88 6.57
C ARG A 8 16.38 1.20 6.10
N PHE A 9 15.42 1.99 5.64
CA PHE A 9 14.23 1.43 5.02
C PHE A 9 14.56 0.87 3.64
N GLY A 10 14.39 -0.44 3.47
CA GLY A 10 14.44 -1.13 2.19
C GLY A 10 13.09 -1.78 1.84
N ILE A 11 13.06 -2.54 0.76
CA ILE A 11 11.90 -3.35 0.36
C ILE A 11 11.57 -4.36 1.48
N GLY A 12 10.33 -4.32 1.99
CA GLY A 12 9.82 -5.29 2.96
C GLY A 12 9.08 -6.43 2.27
N GLU A 13 8.09 -6.09 1.46
CA GLU A 13 7.40 -7.03 0.58
C GLU A 13 7.53 -6.59 -0.88
N TRP A 14 7.79 -7.56 -1.75
CA TRP A 14 7.91 -7.38 -3.19
C TRP A 14 6.97 -8.32 -3.92
N TYR A 15 6.03 -7.76 -4.69
CA TYR A 15 5.00 -8.52 -5.40
C TYR A 15 4.20 -9.49 -4.51
N GLY A 16 4.07 -9.15 -3.23
CA GLY A 16 3.33 -9.92 -2.22
C GLY A 16 4.14 -10.99 -1.49
N TYR A 17 5.46 -11.04 -1.69
CA TYR A 17 6.35 -11.92 -0.95
C TYR A 17 7.28 -11.11 -0.06
N LEU A 18 7.60 -11.64 1.12
CA LEU A 18 8.61 -11.04 2.00
C LEU A 18 9.97 -11.08 1.32
N ALA A 19 10.60 -9.92 1.13
CA ALA A 19 11.83 -9.81 0.36
C ALA A 19 12.98 -10.62 0.96
N ASP A 20 13.00 -10.78 2.28
CA ASP A 20 13.98 -11.59 3.02
C ASP A 20 13.73 -13.10 2.92
N GLN A 21 12.53 -13.52 2.52
CA GLN A 21 12.18 -14.95 2.36
C GLN A 21 12.33 -15.46 0.92
N LEU A 22 12.47 -14.54 -0.04
CA LEU A 22 12.76 -14.89 -1.42
C LEU A 22 14.16 -15.53 -1.54
N THR A 23 14.34 -16.35 -2.58
CA THR A 23 15.67 -16.79 -3.03
C THR A 23 16.39 -15.65 -3.75
N ASN A 24 17.70 -15.80 -3.96
CA ASN A 24 18.46 -14.83 -4.77
C ASN A 24 17.92 -14.76 -6.20
N ALA A 25 17.58 -15.90 -6.82
CA ALA A 25 17.03 -15.93 -8.18
C ALA A 25 15.69 -15.19 -8.27
N GLU A 26 14.80 -15.34 -7.29
CA GLU A 26 13.51 -14.64 -7.27
C GLU A 26 13.68 -13.13 -7.06
N ARG A 27 14.56 -12.71 -6.15
CA ARG A 27 14.89 -11.27 -5.96
C ARG A 27 15.48 -10.67 -7.24
N LEU A 28 16.38 -11.39 -7.91
CA LEU A 28 16.96 -10.96 -9.19
C LEU A 28 15.86 -10.79 -10.25
N GLY A 29 15.01 -11.80 -10.43
CA GLY A 29 13.91 -11.73 -11.40
C GLY A 29 12.95 -10.57 -11.13
N PHE A 30 12.58 -10.34 -9.87
CA PHE A 30 11.75 -9.19 -9.49
C PHE A 30 12.45 -7.85 -9.73
N ALA A 31 13.76 -7.77 -9.53
CA ALA A 31 14.55 -6.58 -9.81
C ALA A 31 14.58 -6.26 -11.30
N GLU A 32 14.82 -7.25 -12.15
CA GLU A 32 14.82 -7.12 -13.61
C GLU A 32 13.46 -6.66 -14.12
N ILE A 33 12.37 -7.30 -13.67
CA ILE A 33 11.00 -6.90 -14.03
C ILE A 33 10.72 -5.44 -13.63
N SER A 34 11.15 -5.05 -12.43
CA SER A 34 10.96 -3.71 -11.88
C SER A 34 11.74 -2.63 -12.63
N LEU A 35 12.83 -3.00 -13.30
CA LEU A 35 13.65 -2.10 -14.14
C LEU A 35 13.18 -2.07 -15.60
N ALA A 36 12.67 -3.19 -16.12
CA ALA A 36 12.29 -3.34 -17.52
C ALA A 36 10.94 -2.68 -17.88
N SER A 37 9.98 -2.64 -16.94
CA SER A 37 8.62 -2.19 -17.22
C SER A 37 8.08 -1.25 -16.13
N ARG A 38 7.28 -0.26 -16.54
CA ARG A 38 6.50 0.55 -15.57
C ARG A 38 5.33 -0.24 -14.99
N HIS A 39 4.85 -1.27 -15.68
CA HIS A 39 3.79 -2.16 -15.22
C HIS A 39 4.30 -3.59 -15.23
N ALA A 40 4.45 -4.16 -14.04
CA ALA A 40 4.95 -5.50 -13.88
C ALA A 40 3.90 -6.52 -14.36
N GLU A 41 4.34 -7.50 -15.15
CA GLU A 41 3.53 -8.67 -15.52
C GLU A 41 3.32 -9.64 -14.34
N GLN A 42 3.68 -9.23 -13.12
CA GLN A 42 3.47 -9.99 -11.90
C GLN A 42 2.03 -9.84 -11.44
N MET A 43 1.38 -10.98 -11.18
CA MET A 43 0.04 -11.01 -10.59
C MET A 43 0.07 -10.39 -9.20
N CYS A 44 -0.90 -9.54 -8.89
CA CYS A 44 -1.01 -8.99 -7.55
C CYS A 44 -1.89 -9.91 -6.69
N PRO A 45 -1.34 -10.54 -5.63
CA PRO A 45 -2.11 -11.48 -4.80
C PRO A 45 -3.19 -10.78 -3.97
N TYR A 46 -3.07 -9.47 -3.77
CA TYR A 46 -3.96 -8.70 -2.92
C TYR A 46 -5.09 -8.00 -3.68
N ARG A 47 -5.18 -8.13 -5.01
CA ARG A 47 -6.32 -7.51 -5.71
C ARG A 47 -7.58 -8.34 -5.51
N LEU A 48 -8.64 -7.68 -5.07
CA LEU A 48 -9.94 -8.31 -4.81
C LEU A 48 -10.61 -8.90 -6.07
N ASP A 49 -10.16 -8.52 -7.27
CA ASP A 49 -10.61 -9.13 -8.53
C ASP A 49 -9.90 -10.47 -8.83
N GLY A 50 -8.89 -10.84 -8.04
CA GLY A 50 -8.19 -12.13 -8.05
C GLY A 50 -7.39 -12.44 -9.33
N LYS A 51 -7.45 -11.58 -10.35
CA LYS A 51 -6.92 -11.85 -11.69
C LYS A 51 -6.31 -10.62 -12.36
N ALA A 52 -5.61 -9.78 -11.60
CA ALA A 52 -5.04 -8.57 -12.15
C ALA A 52 -3.55 -8.41 -11.81
N TYR A 53 -2.83 -7.89 -12.79
CA TYR A 53 -1.43 -7.55 -12.67
C TYR A 53 -1.20 -6.41 -11.66
N CYS A 54 0.00 -6.40 -11.10
CA CYS A 54 0.47 -5.36 -10.20
C CYS A 54 0.55 -4.03 -10.96
N SER A 55 -0.26 -3.07 -10.54
CA SER A 55 -0.28 -1.73 -11.13
C SER A 55 0.70 -0.75 -10.47
N LYS A 56 1.45 -1.21 -9.46
CA LYS A 56 2.40 -0.38 -8.73
C LYS A 56 3.77 -0.48 -9.36
N ASP A 57 4.32 0.66 -9.77
CA ASP A 57 5.67 0.77 -10.31
C ASP A 57 6.68 0.11 -9.36
N GLY A 58 7.40 -0.89 -9.88
CA GLY A 58 8.39 -1.67 -9.15
C GLY A 58 7.85 -2.61 -8.08
N GLY A 59 6.54 -2.80 -7.94
CA GLY A 59 5.96 -3.90 -7.15
C GLY A 59 6.14 -3.87 -5.64
N VAL A 60 6.66 -2.78 -5.06
CA VAL A 60 6.97 -2.70 -3.63
C VAL A 60 5.68 -2.54 -2.82
N CYS A 61 5.24 -3.60 -2.15
CA CYS A 61 4.01 -3.61 -1.36
C CYS A 61 4.20 -2.89 0.00
N SER A 62 5.36 -3.06 0.61
CA SER A 62 5.72 -2.46 1.89
C SER A 62 7.22 -2.21 1.99
N ILE A 63 7.62 -1.38 2.94
CA ILE A 63 9.02 -1.11 3.27
C ILE A 63 9.27 -1.46 4.74
N ARG A 64 10.50 -1.79 5.11
CA ARG A 64 10.86 -2.07 6.51
C ARG A 64 12.29 -1.70 6.81
N LEU A 65 12.63 -1.56 8.09
CA LEU A 65 14.01 -1.34 8.49
C LEU A 65 14.86 -2.59 8.25
N ILE A 66 15.98 -2.40 7.58
CA ILE A 66 17.02 -3.38 7.32
C ILE A 66 18.30 -2.90 8.00
N GLU A 67 18.91 -3.75 8.81
CA GLU A 67 20.23 -3.52 9.39
C GLU A 67 21.34 -4.11 8.52
N ALA A 68 22.51 -3.49 8.57
CA ALA A 68 23.66 -3.94 7.80
C ALA A 68 24.26 -5.20 8.43
N VAL A 69 24.55 -6.21 7.60
CA VAL A 69 25.34 -7.37 8.00
C VAL A 69 26.77 -7.15 7.51
N ALA A 70 27.71 -7.11 8.45
CA ALA A 70 29.13 -6.99 8.16
C ALA A 70 29.84 -8.35 8.28
N ASP A 71 30.80 -8.59 7.41
CA ASP A 71 31.74 -9.68 7.53
C ASP A 71 32.56 -9.51 8.82
N PRO A 72 32.61 -10.51 9.72
CA PRO A 72 33.25 -10.36 11.04
C PRO A 72 34.75 -10.08 10.98
N GLU A 73 35.44 -10.53 9.93
CA GLU A 73 36.89 -10.41 9.82
C GLU A 73 37.31 -9.09 9.17
N THR A 74 36.58 -8.67 8.13
CA THR A 74 36.92 -7.50 7.32
C THR A 74 36.12 -6.25 7.69
N GLY A 75 34.99 -6.41 8.40
CA GLY A 75 34.06 -5.33 8.72
C GLY A 75 33.30 -4.78 7.52
N VAL A 76 33.43 -5.40 6.34
CA VAL A 76 32.77 -4.99 5.10
C VAL A 76 31.31 -5.40 5.15
N ILE A 77 30.40 -4.51 4.72
CA ILE A 77 28.98 -4.85 4.61
C ILE A 77 28.79 -5.86 3.48
N VAL A 78 28.30 -7.05 3.81
CA VAL A 78 28.08 -8.17 2.89
C VAL A 78 26.60 -8.46 2.63
N GLY A 79 25.69 -7.85 3.40
CA GLY A 79 24.26 -8.04 3.22
C GLY A 79 23.43 -7.15 4.13
N GLY A 80 22.13 -7.42 4.18
CA GLY A 80 21.20 -6.78 5.10
C GLY A 80 20.17 -7.77 5.62
N LEU A 81 19.74 -7.59 6.87
CA LEU A 81 18.66 -8.38 7.46
C LEU A 81 17.58 -7.46 8.02
N PRO A 82 16.31 -7.90 8.05
CA PRO A 82 15.28 -7.12 8.73
C PRO A 82 15.61 -6.91 10.20
N VAL A 83 15.42 -5.68 10.67
CA VAL A 83 15.50 -5.38 12.10
C VAL A 83 14.45 -6.22 12.84
N SER A 84 14.81 -6.75 14.00
CA SER A 84 13.90 -7.53 14.85
C SER A 84 13.02 -6.63 15.73
N GLY A 85 11.85 -7.15 16.14
CA GLY A 85 10.91 -6.44 17.00
C GLY A 85 10.08 -5.37 16.31
N ASP A 86 9.43 -4.51 17.09
CA ASP A 86 8.42 -3.55 16.59
C ASP A 86 8.96 -2.54 15.58
N SER A 87 10.23 -2.12 15.73
CA SER A 87 10.87 -1.19 14.80
C SER A 87 11.07 -1.79 13.40
N GLY A 88 11.11 -3.12 13.30
CA GLY A 88 11.27 -3.87 12.05
C GLY A 88 9.99 -4.22 11.31
N GLN A 89 8.83 -3.78 11.82
CA GLN A 89 7.53 -4.05 11.20
C GLN A 89 7.42 -3.47 9.79
N LEU A 90 6.54 -4.09 9.00
CA LEU A 90 6.24 -3.64 7.65
C LEU A 90 5.46 -2.33 7.67
N VAL A 91 5.89 -1.39 6.85
CA VAL A 91 5.16 -0.15 6.56
C VAL A 91 4.52 -0.30 5.19
N LEU A 92 3.19 -0.46 5.17
CA LEU A 92 2.45 -0.69 3.94
C LEU A 92 2.45 0.55 3.05
N THR A 93 2.98 0.40 1.84
CA THR A 93 3.05 1.50 0.86
C THR A 93 2.12 1.28 -0.33
N CYS A 94 1.53 0.09 -0.46
CA CYS A 94 0.55 -0.25 -1.49
C CYS A 94 -0.85 -0.36 -0.88
N PRO A 95 -1.87 0.38 -1.38
CA PRO A 95 -3.22 0.30 -0.85
C PRO A 95 -3.84 -1.10 -1.03
N TYR A 96 -3.53 -1.79 -2.15
CA TYR A 96 -4.05 -3.14 -2.36
C TYR A 96 -3.59 -4.14 -1.30
N ARG A 97 -2.44 -3.92 -0.65
CA ARG A 97 -1.97 -4.82 0.42
C ARG A 97 -2.96 -4.93 1.59
N PHE A 98 -3.79 -3.91 1.84
CA PHE A 98 -4.83 -3.93 2.88
C PHE A 98 -5.99 -4.87 2.56
N HIS A 99 -6.11 -5.31 1.31
CA HIS A 99 -7.21 -6.17 0.86
C HIS A 99 -6.92 -7.67 1.07
N GLU A 100 -5.76 -8.02 1.64
CA GLU A 100 -5.39 -9.39 1.98
C GLU A 100 -6.53 -10.09 2.71
N ASP A 101 -6.96 -11.21 2.15
CA ASP A 101 -8.01 -12.09 2.68
C ASP A 101 -9.32 -11.40 3.07
N ASN A 102 -9.62 -10.25 2.46
CA ASN A 102 -10.73 -9.37 2.85
C ASN A 102 -10.70 -8.96 4.35
N LEU A 103 -9.55 -9.04 5.02
CA LEU A 103 -9.45 -8.87 6.47
C LEU A 103 -9.98 -7.49 6.91
N ILE A 104 -9.58 -6.43 6.20
CA ILE A 104 -10.05 -5.07 6.52
C ILE A 104 -11.56 -4.93 6.30
N VAL A 105 -12.10 -5.57 5.26
CA VAL A 105 -13.52 -5.52 4.93
C VAL A 105 -14.33 -6.23 6.00
N SER A 106 -13.93 -7.45 6.38
CA SER A 106 -14.60 -8.22 7.42
C SER A 106 -14.50 -7.54 8.79
N TRP A 107 -13.34 -6.99 9.14
CA TRP A 107 -13.17 -6.29 10.42
C TRP A 107 -14.02 -5.02 10.50
N VAL A 108 -14.02 -4.18 9.47
CA VAL A 108 -14.86 -2.96 9.44
C VAL A 108 -16.34 -3.33 9.39
N GLY A 109 -16.72 -4.31 8.58
CA GLY A 109 -18.09 -4.79 8.49
C GLY A 109 -18.63 -5.24 9.84
N GLU A 110 -17.89 -6.08 10.56
CA GLU A 110 -18.25 -6.52 11.91
C GLU A 110 -18.32 -5.32 12.87
N THR A 111 -17.28 -4.49 12.91
CA THR A 111 -17.14 -3.42 13.91
C THR A 111 -18.16 -2.28 13.71
N VAL A 112 -18.48 -1.94 12.46
CA VAL A 112 -19.33 -0.78 12.12
C VAL A 112 -20.76 -1.18 11.80
N LEU A 113 -20.96 -2.34 11.17
CA LEU A 113 -22.26 -2.79 10.66
C LEU A 113 -22.81 -4.04 11.37
N GLY A 114 -22.03 -4.68 12.25
CA GLY A 114 -22.40 -5.97 12.84
C GLY A 114 -22.48 -7.10 11.82
N ASP A 115 -21.83 -6.96 10.66
CA ASP A 115 -21.86 -7.94 9.59
C ASP A 115 -20.42 -8.25 9.11
N PRO A 116 -19.87 -9.44 9.41
CA PRO A 116 -18.48 -9.77 9.06
C PRO A 116 -18.32 -10.09 7.56
N ARG A 117 -19.43 -10.14 6.80
CA ARG A 117 -19.45 -10.44 5.36
C ARG A 117 -20.34 -9.44 4.60
N PRO A 118 -20.04 -8.13 4.68
CA PRO A 118 -20.83 -7.12 3.99
C PRO A 118 -20.67 -7.23 2.48
N MET A 119 -21.65 -6.75 1.72
CA MET A 119 -21.49 -6.53 0.28
C MET A 119 -20.51 -5.38 0.04
N VAL A 120 -19.64 -5.51 -0.96
CA VAL A 120 -18.62 -4.50 -1.29
C VAL A 120 -18.89 -3.90 -2.67
N ALA A 121 -19.11 -2.59 -2.71
CA ALA A 121 -19.08 -1.80 -3.95
C ALA A 121 -17.78 -1.00 -4.01
N ARG A 122 -16.99 -1.15 -5.07
CA ARG A 122 -15.66 -0.52 -5.22
C ARG A 122 -15.70 0.68 -6.15
N GLU A 123 -14.81 1.64 -5.92
CA GLU A 123 -14.60 2.82 -6.77
C GLU A 123 -15.88 3.61 -7.06
N VAL A 124 -16.71 3.79 -6.03
CA VAL A 124 -18.02 4.44 -6.14
C VAL A 124 -17.82 5.94 -6.40
N GLY A 125 -18.48 6.49 -7.41
CA GLY A 125 -18.38 7.91 -7.75
C GLY A 125 -18.76 8.83 -6.57
N PHE A 126 -17.92 9.82 -6.29
CA PHE A 126 -18.11 10.80 -5.21
C PHE A 126 -18.38 12.17 -5.83
N LEU A 127 -19.67 12.50 -5.98
CA LEU A 127 -20.23 13.71 -6.62
C LEU A 127 -19.98 13.80 -8.15
N GLU A 128 -20.94 14.38 -8.88
CA GLU A 128 -20.80 14.76 -10.29
C GLU A 128 -20.49 16.26 -10.40
N SER A 129 -19.52 16.64 -11.23
CA SER A 129 -19.33 18.05 -11.62
C SER A 129 -20.40 18.45 -12.64
N LEU A 130 -21.08 19.57 -12.40
CA LEU A 130 -22.08 20.15 -13.34
C LEU A 130 -21.43 21.01 -14.45
N GLY A 131 -20.13 20.87 -14.72
CA GLY A 131 -19.38 21.73 -15.63
C GLY A 131 -19.52 21.41 -17.12
N GLY A 132 -20.19 22.31 -17.86
CA GLY A 132 -19.99 22.70 -19.27
C GLY A 132 -19.65 21.66 -20.35
N ARG A 133 -20.58 21.46 -21.31
CA ARG A 133 -20.45 20.68 -22.56
C ARG A 133 -20.09 19.19 -22.37
N GLY A 134 -21.08 18.42 -21.94
CA GLY A 134 -21.26 17.03 -22.38
C GLY A 134 -20.42 15.93 -21.73
N GLN A 135 -19.51 16.22 -20.80
CA GLN A 135 -18.81 15.17 -20.03
C GLN A 135 -19.05 15.35 -18.53
N LYS A 136 -19.91 14.49 -17.98
CA LYS A 136 -20.06 14.33 -16.52
C LYS A 136 -18.74 13.78 -15.97
N ALA A 137 -17.92 14.63 -15.34
CA ALA A 137 -16.73 14.20 -14.63
C ALA A 137 -17.04 14.05 -13.14
N ASN A 138 -16.71 12.91 -12.54
CA ASN A 138 -16.83 12.70 -11.11
C ASN A 138 -15.83 13.59 -10.35
N ALA A 139 -16.27 14.23 -9.27
CA ALA A 139 -15.41 15.08 -8.43
C ALA A 139 -14.54 14.28 -7.44
N GLY A 140 -14.56 12.95 -7.55
CA GLY A 140 -13.76 12.01 -6.76
C GLY A 140 -14.34 10.60 -6.83
N LYS A 141 -13.71 9.66 -6.12
CA LYS A 141 -14.21 8.30 -5.87
C LYS A 141 -14.12 7.98 -4.39
N ILE A 142 -15.05 7.18 -3.89
CA ILE A 142 -14.94 6.44 -2.63
C ILE A 142 -14.30 5.09 -2.96
N ASP A 143 -13.27 4.70 -2.22
CA ASP A 143 -12.56 3.45 -2.48
C ASP A 143 -13.50 2.24 -2.37
N MET A 144 -14.25 2.15 -1.25
CA MET A 144 -15.24 1.10 -1.02
C MET A 144 -16.47 1.62 -0.27
N VAL A 145 -17.63 1.05 -0.62
CA VAL A 145 -18.87 1.13 0.17
C VAL A 145 -19.22 -0.28 0.61
N LEU A 146 -19.33 -0.47 1.93
CA LEU A 146 -19.73 -1.72 2.55
C LEU A 146 -21.21 -1.63 2.92
N ALA A 147 -22.02 -2.61 2.55
CA ALA A 147 -23.44 -2.67 2.89
C ALA A 147 -23.78 -3.98 3.60
N SER A 148 -24.44 -3.88 4.75
CA SER A 148 -24.90 -5.04 5.53
C SER A 148 -26.03 -5.75 4.80
N GLN A 149 -26.01 -7.08 4.84
CA GLN A 149 -27.10 -7.91 4.31
C GLN A 149 -28.10 -8.36 5.39
N GLN A 150 -27.82 -8.07 6.66
CA GLN A 150 -28.55 -8.67 7.78
C GLN A 150 -29.86 -7.95 8.13
N ASN A 151 -30.00 -6.67 7.74
CA ASN A 151 -31.08 -5.80 8.21
C ASN A 151 -32.27 -5.63 7.25
N GLY A 152 -32.50 -6.63 6.39
CA GLY A 152 -33.67 -6.71 5.51
C GLY A 152 -33.85 -5.47 4.63
N ASP A 153 -34.93 -4.72 4.87
CA ASP A 153 -35.35 -3.57 4.05
C ASP A 153 -34.56 -2.28 4.35
N ARG A 154 -33.78 -2.25 5.44
CA ARG A 154 -33.00 -1.06 5.83
C ARG A 154 -31.58 -1.18 5.32
N LEU A 155 -31.24 -0.34 4.33
CA LEU A 155 -29.88 -0.23 3.82
C LEU A 155 -28.96 0.39 4.87
N GLU A 156 -28.18 -0.45 5.55
CA GLU A 156 -27.10 -0.04 6.43
C GLU A 156 -25.76 -0.19 5.72
N TRP A 157 -24.98 0.88 5.72
CA TRP A 157 -23.75 0.92 4.95
C TRP A 157 -22.75 1.89 5.57
N CYS A 158 -21.48 1.69 5.24
CA CYS A 158 -20.41 2.63 5.54
C CYS A 158 -19.48 2.80 4.32
N ALA A 159 -18.84 3.97 4.24
CA ALA A 159 -17.76 4.20 3.29
C ALA A 159 -16.43 3.84 3.95
N LEU A 160 -15.57 3.15 3.21
CA LEU A 160 -14.22 2.77 3.62
C LEU A 160 -13.21 3.36 2.64
N GLU A 161 -12.28 4.16 3.17
CA GLU A 161 -11.19 4.81 2.44
C GLU A 161 -9.87 4.21 2.91
N ILE A 162 -9.00 3.80 1.99
CA ILE A 162 -7.73 3.13 2.30
C ILE A 162 -6.55 4.02 1.92
N GLN A 163 -5.67 4.28 2.88
CA GLN A 163 -4.47 5.09 2.67
C GLN A 163 -3.21 4.30 3.05
N GLY A 164 -2.42 3.93 2.05
CA GLY A 164 -1.04 3.48 2.24
C GLY A 164 -0.10 4.62 2.59
N VAL A 165 1.08 4.28 3.08
CA VAL A 165 2.12 5.23 3.46
C VAL A 165 3.03 5.55 2.26
N TYR A 166 3.15 6.82 1.92
CA TYR A 166 4.21 7.30 1.01
C TYR A 166 5.57 7.22 1.71
N PHE A 167 6.65 7.20 0.94
CA PHE A 167 7.99 7.38 1.48
C PHE A 167 8.65 8.61 0.86
N SER A 168 9.60 9.18 1.61
CA SER A 168 10.42 10.31 1.19
C SER A 168 11.90 9.90 1.18
N GLY A 169 12.68 10.44 0.24
CA GLY A 169 14.11 10.15 0.09
C GLY A 169 14.44 9.59 -1.29
N ASN A 170 15.46 8.74 -1.36
CA ASN A 170 15.90 8.14 -2.61
C ASN A 170 14.84 7.19 -3.19
N LYS A 171 14.76 7.13 -4.54
CA LYS A 171 13.88 6.22 -5.28
C LYS A 171 14.21 4.75 -4.98
N MET A 172 13.21 3.87 -5.15
CA MET A 172 13.40 2.41 -5.00
C MET A 172 14.27 1.80 -6.10
N GLU A 173 14.35 2.45 -7.26
CA GLU A 173 15.17 2.02 -8.39
C GLU A 173 16.65 1.77 -8.04
N LEU A 174 17.20 2.46 -7.03
CA LEU A 174 18.55 2.19 -6.53
C LEU A 174 18.70 0.78 -5.95
N GLU A 175 17.67 0.29 -5.26
CA GLU A 175 17.66 -1.07 -4.72
C GLU A 175 17.45 -2.11 -5.80
N PHE A 176 16.60 -1.83 -6.80
CA PHE A 176 16.44 -2.75 -7.93
C PHE A 176 17.78 -2.96 -8.66
N LYS A 177 18.51 -1.87 -8.94
CA LYS A 177 19.86 -1.96 -9.53
C LYS A 177 20.82 -2.73 -8.63
N GLN A 178 20.80 -2.45 -7.31
CA GLN A 178 21.63 -3.18 -6.35
C GLN A 178 21.35 -4.68 -6.36
N PHE A 179 20.09 -5.11 -6.43
CA PHE A 179 19.75 -6.53 -6.54
C PHE A 179 20.24 -7.14 -7.85
N VAL A 180 20.16 -6.44 -8.97
CA VAL A 180 20.75 -6.92 -10.23
C VAL A 180 22.27 -7.06 -10.12
N ASP A 181 22.96 -6.00 -9.67
CA ASP A 181 24.43 -5.96 -9.56
C ASP A 181 24.98 -7.02 -8.61
N GLN A 182 24.20 -7.41 -7.59
CA GLN A 182 24.57 -8.40 -6.58
C GLN A 182 23.91 -9.77 -6.79
N ASN A 183 23.39 -10.04 -8.01
CA ASN A 183 22.79 -11.31 -8.39
C ASN A 183 21.70 -11.79 -7.40
N GLY A 184 20.86 -10.85 -6.96
CA GLY A 184 19.74 -11.05 -6.06
C GLY A 184 20.09 -11.28 -4.59
N THR A 185 21.35 -11.06 -4.18
CA THR A 185 21.76 -11.17 -2.78
C THR A 185 20.98 -10.18 -1.91
N LEU A 186 20.53 -10.62 -0.73
CA LEU A 186 19.82 -9.76 0.21
C LEU A 186 20.76 -8.67 0.75
N ALA A 187 20.59 -7.45 0.25
CA ALA A 187 21.54 -6.38 0.44
C ALA A 187 21.06 -5.34 1.46
N PHE A 188 22.00 -4.70 2.15
CA PHE A 188 21.71 -3.50 2.92
C PHE A 188 21.33 -2.35 1.97
N PRO A 189 20.23 -1.62 2.21
CA PRO A 189 19.73 -0.58 1.31
C PRO A 189 20.77 0.47 0.89
N ALA A 190 21.05 0.56 -0.41
CA ALA A 190 21.91 1.60 -0.98
C ALA A 190 21.32 3.01 -0.78
N GLY A 191 20.00 3.14 -0.89
CA GLY A 191 19.29 4.41 -0.73
C GLY A 191 18.92 4.73 0.71
N LYS A 192 18.84 6.02 1.04
CA LYS A 192 18.26 6.52 2.29
C LYS A 192 16.84 7.00 2.03
N ARG A 193 15.88 6.39 2.71
CA ARG A 193 14.46 6.77 2.67
C ARG A 193 13.78 6.49 4.00
N ARG A 194 12.60 7.07 4.17
CA ARG A 194 11.76 6.88 5.37
C ARG A 194 10.27 6.96 5.02
N PRO A 195 9.40 6.30 5.80
CA PRO A 195 7.97 6.56 5.78
C PRO A 195 7.67 8.05 5.92
N ASP A 196 6.77 8.56 5.08
CA ASP A 196 6.30 9.94 5.09
C ASP A 196 4.84 9.99 5.54
N TYR A 197 4.65 9.83 6.86
CA TYR A 197 3.33 9.89 7.48
C TYR A 197 2.68 11.26 7.31
N ARG A 198 3.46 12.35 7.27
CA ARG A 198 2.94 13.72 7.09
C ARG A 198 2.31 13.88 5.71
N SER A 199 2.95 13.37 4.66
CA SER A 199 2.40 13.45 3.32
C SER A 199 1.24 12.46 3.11
N SER A 200 1.20 11.36 3.85
CA SER A 200 0.14 10.34 3.73
C SER A 200 -1.14 10.73 4.48
N GLY A 201 -1.03 11.16 5.73
CA GLY A 201 -2.18 11.53 6.56
C GLY A 201 -2.59 12.99 6.36
N PRO A 202 -1.90 13.95 7.02
CA PRO A 202 -2.27 15.35 7.02
C PRO A 202 -2.42 16.01 5.63
N LYS A 203 -1.57 15.67 4.64
CA LYS A 203 -1.64 16.33 3.33
C LYS A 203 -2.60 15.66 2.34
N ARG A 204 -3.05 14.43 2.58
CA ARG A 204 -3.81 13.63 1.61
C ARG A 204 -5.08 13.08 2.22
N LEU A 205 -4.98 12.22 3.23
CA LEU A 205 -6.15 11.62 3.87
C LEU A 205 -7.03 12.65 4.56
N MET A 206 -6.46 13.58 5.32
CA MET A 206 -7.24 14.57 6.07
C MET A 206 -8.12 15.46 5.16
N PRO A 207 -7.59 16.07 4.08
CA PRO A 207 -8.42 16.79 3.12
C PRO A 207 -9.54 15.95 2.51
N GLN A 208 -9.27 14.67 2.20
CA GLN A 208 -10.30 13.77 1.69
C GLN A 208 -11.42 13.55 2.71
N LEU A 209 -11.09 13.27 3.98
CA LEU A 209 -12.07 13.07 5.04
C LEU A 209 -12.91 14.33 5.29
N GLN A 210 -12.27 15.51 5.32
CA GLN A 210 -12.95 16.80 5.51
C GLN A 210 -14.01 17.08 4.42
N ILE A 211 -13.78 16.62 3.19
CA ILE A 211 -14.71 16.79 2.08
C ILE A 211 -15.76 15.66 2.04
N LYS A 212 -15.30 14.41 2.18
CA LYS A 212 -16.12 13.21 2.00
C LYS A 212 -17.09 12.98 3.14
N VAL A 213 -16.63 13.06 4.39
CA VAL A 213 -17.45 12.70 5.57
C VAL A 213 -18.70 13.57 5.69
N PRO A 214 -18.64 14.92 5.64
CA PRO A 214 -19.85 15.75 5.77
C PRO A 214 -20.84 15.58 4.62
N THR A 215 -20.33 15.25 3.42
CA THR A 215 -21.13 15.02 2.22
C THR A 215 -21.85 13.68 2.31
N ILE A 216 -21.13 12.61 2.64
CA ILE A 216 -21.64 11.25 2.81
C ILE A 216 -22.65 11.19 3.95
N ALA A 217 -22.40 11.88 5.07
CA ALA A 217 -23.30 11.90 6.23
C ALA A 217 -24.70 12.49 5.95
N ARG A 218 -24.88 13.14 4.79
CA ARG A 218 -26.15 13.67 4.30
C ARG A 218 -26.86 12.75 3.30
N TRP A 219 -26.18 11.71 2.79
CA TRP A 219 -26.81 10.74 1.88
C TRP A 219 -27.91 9.97 2.63
N GLY A 220 -29.05 9.76 1.98
CA GLY A 220 -30.21 9.09 2.60
C GLY A 220 -31.01 9.93 3.61
N LYS A 221 -30.58 11.16 3.95
CA LYS A 221 -31.36 12.07 4.80
C LYS A 221 -32.21 13.00 3.93
N LYS A 222 -33.54 12.92 4.07
CA LYS A 222 -34.45 13.95 3.51
C LYS A 222 -34.12 15.30 4.15
N ARG A 223 -33.92 16.35 3.35
CA ARG A 223 -33.95 17.71 3.89
C ARG A 223 -35.40 18.04 4.22
N PRO A 224 -35.72 18.52 5.45
CA PRO A 224 -36.94 19.29 5.62
C PRO A 224 -36.76 20.56 4.78
N TRP A 225 -37.62 20.73 3.78
CA TRP A 225 -37.83 22.03 3.17
C TRP A 225 -38.63 22.89 4.14
#